data_AF-A0A7S2GDV6-F1
#
_entry.id   AF-A0A7S2GDV6-F1
#
_cell.length_a   1.000
_cell.length_b   1.000
_cell.length_c   1.000
_cell.angle_alpha   90.00
_cell.angle_beta   90.00
_cell.angle_gamma   90.00
#
_symmetry.space_group_name_H-M   'P 1'
#
loop_
_entity.id
_entity.type
_entity.pdbx_description
1 polymer ?
#
loop_
_entity_poly.entity_id
_entity_poly.type
_entity_poly.pdbx_seq_one_letter_code
_entity_poly.pdbx_strand_id
1 'polypeptide(L)'
;VPNPIPLRGPPVVAVPTTAGTGSEVTRAAVISDPETQEKMLLMSSYLVATAAIVDYRLTMTCPYRVSADSGIDALVHAVEAYVSVKANSMTDANALRAMKLISANLRTVCEEPQNEAAREAMMLGATLAGLAFS
;
A
#
# COMPACT_ATOMS: atom_id res chain seq x y z
N VAL A 1 26.03 1.72 5.23
CA VAL A 1 25.31 1.84 3.94
C VAL A 1 24.66 0.49 3.70
N PRO A 2 23.34 0.37 3.56
CA PRO A 2 22.73 -0.92 3.28
C PRO A 2 23.34 -1.47 1.98
N ASN A 3 23.70 -2.76 1.98
CA ASN A 3 24.29 -3.39 0.81
C ASN A 3 23.30 -3.28 -0.36
N PRO A 4 23.72 -2.73 -1.52
CA PRO A 4 22.84 -2.64 -2.67
C PRO A 4 22.48 -4.06 -3.15
N ILE A 5 21.22 -4.25 -3.55
CA ILE A 5 20.80 -5.52 -4.17
C ILE A 5 21.55 -5.66 -5.50
N PRO A 6 22.46 -6.63 -5.65
CA PRO A 6 23.45 -6.62 -6.72
C PRO A 6 22.86 -6.96 -8.09
N LEU A 7 21.76 -7.73 -8.12
CA LEU A 7 21.14 -8.25 -9.33
C LEU A 7 19.62 -8.19 -9.21
N ARG A 8 18.94 -8.01 -10.34
CA ARG A 8 17.48 -8.12 -10.43
C ARG A 8 17.07 -9.59 -10.29
N GLY A 9 16.10 -9.86 -9.41
CA GLY A 9 15.51 -11.19 -9.25
C GLY A 9 14.57 -11.55 -10.42
N PRO A 10 13.91 -12.73 -10.36
CA PRO A 10 12.84 -13.09 -11.28
C PRO A 10 11.73 -12.03 -11.31
N PRO A 11 11.00 -11.88 -12.43
CA PRO A 11 9.88 -10.95 -12.50
C PRO A 11 8.80 -11.32 -11.47
N VAL A 12 8.33 -10.33 -10.73
CA VAL A 12 7.26 -10.48 -9.73
C VAL A 12 5.99 -9.84 -10.25
N VAL A 13 4.87 -10.58 -10.21
CA VAL A 13 3.52 -10.03 -10.40
C VAL A 13 2.85 -9.99 -9.03
N ALA A 14 2.56 -8.79 -8.55
CA ALA A 14 1.94 -8.58 -7.25
C ALA A 14 0.41 -8.53 -7.39
N VAL A 15 -0.30 -9.25 -6.53
CA VAL A 15 -1.77 -9.32 -6.51
C VAL A 15 -2.23 -9.02 -5.09
N PRO A 16 -2.45 -7.74 -4.72
CA PRO A 16 -2.85 -7.39 -3.36
C PRO A 16 -4.24 -7.95 -3.04
N THR A 17 -4.37 -8.52 -1.83
CA THR A 17 -5.65 -9.06 -1.31
C THR A 17 -6.17 -8.23 -0.13
N THR A 18 -5.48 -7.14 0.20
CA THR A 18 -5.90 -6.13 1.18
C THR A 18 -5.80 -4.74 0.54
N ALA A 19 -6.70 -3.84 0.92
CA ALA A 19 -6.62 -2.43 0.55
C ALA A 19 -5.80 -1.66 1.61
N GLY A 20 -4.49 -1.90 1.62
CA GLY A 20 -3.59 -1.39 2.66
C GLY A 20 -2.22 -0.96 2.17
N THR A 21 -1.24 -1.84 2.33
CA THR A 21 0.20 -1.50 2.32
C THR A 21 0.69 -0.80 1.06
N GLY A 22 0.02 -0.98 -0.07
CA GLY A 22 0.46 -0.47 -1.37
C GLY A 22 1.78 -1.10 -1.86
N SER A 23 2.23 -2.18 -1.22
CA SER A 23 3.54 -2.81 -1.47
C SER A 23 3.72 -3.21 -2.94
N GLU A 24 2.62 -3.54 -3.63
CA GLU A 24 2.59 -3.90 -5.05
C GLU A 24 3.15 -2.85 -6.01
N VAL A 25 3.23 -1.58 -5.56
CA VAL A 25 3.79 -0.45 -6.33
C VAL A 25 5.03 0.17 -5.68
N THR A 26 5.60 -0.44 -4.64
CA THR A 26 6.77 0.10 -3.94
C THR A 26 8.08 -0.55 -4.36
N ARG A 27 9.19 0.11 -4.01
CA ARG A 27 10.56 -0.42 -4.13
C ARG A 27 11.15 -0.91 -2.80
N ALA A 28 10.29 -1.20 -1.83
CA ALA A 28 10.65 -1.54 -0.47
C ALA A 28 10.38 -3.03 -0.18
N ALA A 29 11.26 -3.65 0.60
CA ALA A 29 11.00 -4.92 1.24
C ALA A 29 11.37 -4.82 2.72
N VAL A 30 10.45 -5.20 3.58
CA VAL A 30 10.64 -5.21 5.03
C VAL A 30 10.73 -6.66 5.48
N ILE A 31 11.87 -7.03 6.08
CA ILE A 31 12.16 -8.40 6.51
C ILE A 31 12.52 -8.36 7.99
N SER A 32 11.81 -9.16 8.80
CA SER A 32 12.14 -9.32 10.22
C SER A 32 13.01 -10.55 10.42
N ASP A 33 14.12 -10.39 11.15
CA ASP A 33 14.94 -11.50 11.62
C ASP A 33 14.49 -11.91 13.04
N PRO A 34 13.94 -13.12 13.22
CA PRO A 34 13.46 -13.57 14.53
C PRO A 34 14.59 -13.86 15.54
N GLU A 35 15.83 -14.07 15.10
CA GLU A 35 16.94 -14.33 16.02
C GLU A 35 17.45 -13.02 16.64
N THR A 36 17.65 -12.01 15.81
CA THR A 36 18.13 -10.68 16.24
C THR A 36 17.01 -9.73 16.66
N GLN A 37 15.76 -10.05 16.34
CA GLN A 37 14.58 -9.17 16.50
C GLN A 37 14.71 -7.86 15.70
N GLU A 38 15.53 -7.85 14.65
CA GLU A 38 15.72 -6.69 13.79
C GLU A 38 14.68 -6.65 12.67
N LYS A 39 14.09 -5.47 12.43
CA LYS A 39 13.21 -5.20 11.28
C LYS A 39 14.00 -4.46 10.21
N MET A 40 14.52 -5.20 9.24
CA MET A 40 15.37 -4.69 8.17
C MET A 40 14.52 -4.05 7.05
N LEU A 41 14.89 -2.84 6.63
CA LEU A 41 14.33 -2.17 5.46
C LEU A 41 15.31 -2.25 4.28
N LEU A 42 14.90 -2.92 3.22
CA LEU A 42 15.62 -2.98 1.95
C LEU A 42 14.92 -2.05 0.94
N MET A 43 15.69 -1.18 0.29
CA MET A 43 15.20 -0.26 -0.73
C MET A 43 16.00 -0.45 -2.02
N SER A 44 15.33 -0.80 -3.12
CA SER A 44 15.97 -0.96 -4.43
C SER A 44 14.96 -0.95 -5.57
N SER A 45 15.31 -0.33 -6.70
CA SER A 45 14.52 -0.39 -7.93
C SER A 45 14.34 -1.81 -8.48
N TYR A 46 15.16 -2.77 -8.03
CA TYR A 46 14.99 -4.18 -8.38
C TYR A 46 13.87 -4.89 -7.60
N LEU A 47 13.32 -4.25 -6.57
CA LEU A 47 12.18 -4.77 -5.79
C LEU A 47 10.82 -4.34 -6.36
N VAL A 48 10.80 -3.39 -7.31
CA VAL A 48 9.54 -2.97 -7.95
C VAL A 48 8.97 -4.15 -8.74
N ALA A 49 7.69 -4.46 -8.49
CA ALA A 49 6.97 -5.50 -9.21
C ALA A 49 6.98 -5.22 -10.72
N THR A 50 7.07 -6.28 -11.52
CA THR A 50 6.96 -6.18 -12.99
C THR A 50 5.55 -5.79 -13.41
N ALA A 51 4.54 -6.27 -12.67
CA ALA A 51 3.16 -5.87 -12.83
C ALA A 51 2.42 -5.97 -11.48
N ALA A 52 1.38 -5.17 -11.32
CA ALA A 52 0.42 -5.28 -10.23
C ALA A 52 -0.98 -5.54 -10.79
N ILE A 53 -1.68 -6.56 -10.30
CA ILE A 53 -3.08 -6.86 -10.65
C ILE A 53 -3.94 -6.45 -9.47
N VAL A 54 -4.53 -5.26 -9.57
CA VAL A 54 -5.32 -4.66 -8.50
C VAL A 54 -6.80 -4.97 -8.71
N ASP A 55 -7.32 -5.97 -8.00
CA ASP A 55 -8.72 -6.40 -8.07
C ASP A 55 -9.37 -6.32 -6.69
N TYR A 56 -10.30 -5.37 -6.51
CA TYR A 56 -10.98 -5.14 -5.24
C TYR A 56 -11.75 -6.36 -4.74
N ARG A 57 -12.17 -7.26 -5.64
CA ARG A 57 -12.96 -8.45 -5.27
C ARG A 57 -12.17 -9.39 -4.36
N LEU A 58 -10.84 -9.35 -4.44
CA LEU A 58 -9.95 -10.12 -3.58
C LEU A 58 -9.90 -9.60 -2.14
N THR A 59 -10.45 -8.41 -1.87
CA THR A 59 -10.54 -7.82 -0.53
C THR A 59 -11.89 -8.07 0.15
N MET A 60 -12.89 -8.61 -0.57
CA MET A 60 -14.27 -8.77 -0.10
C MET A 60 -14.41 -9.71 1.10
N THR A 61 -13.44 -10.61 1.31
CA THR A 61 -13.40 -11.58 2.41
C THR A 61 -12.58 -11.08 3.61
N CYS A 62 -12.00 -9.88 3.54
CA CYS A 62 -11.24 -9.32 4.65
C CYS A 62 -12.14 -9.11 5.87
N PRO A 63 -11.78 -9.65 7.05
CA PRO A 63 -12.54 -9.40 8.28
C PRO A 63 -12.45 -7.93 8.70
N TYR A 64 -13.34 -7.53 9.62
CA TYR A 64 -13.42 -6.16 10.14
C TYR A 64 -12.04 -5.61 10.52
N ARG A 65 -11.29 -6.33 11.37
CA ARG A 65 -9.98 -5.86 11.86
C ARG A 65 -8.97 -5.64 10.72
N VAL A 66 -8.88 -6.58 9.77
CA VAL A 66 -7.98 -6.42 8.63
C VAL A 66 -8.39 -5.21 7.78
N SER A 67 -9.69 -5.03 7.53
CA SER A 67 -10.18 -3.90 6.73
C SER A 67 -9.90 -2.55 7.41
N ALA A 68 -10.14 -2.46 8.73
CA ALA A 68 -9.83 -1.27 9.52
C ALA A 68 -8.32 -0.99 9.58
N ASP A 69 -7.53 -1.97 10.02
CA ASP A 69 -6.09 -1.79 10.25
C ASP A 69 -5.37 -1.46 8.94
N SER A 70 -5.68 -2.17 7.85
CA SER A 70 -5.08 -1.92 6.54
C SER A 70 -5.54 -0.59 5.91
N GLY A 71 -6.80 -0.22 6.08
CA GLY A 71 -7.29 1.06 5.57
C GLY A 71 -6.69 2.26 6.32
N ILE A 72 -6.44 2.12 7.63
CA ILE A 72 -5.72 3.13 8.42
C ILE A 72 -4.27 3.23 7.97
N ASP A 73 -3.59 2.10 7.75
CA ASP A 73 -2.22 2.06 7.21
C ASP A 73 -2.12 2.84 5.88
N ALA A 74 -3.01 2.56 4.94
CA ALA A 74 -3.09 3.30 3.66
C ALA A 74 -3.34 4.80 3.85
N LEU A 75 -4.22 5.17 4.79
CA LEU A 75 -4.51 6.58 5.07
C LEU A 75 -3.27 7.29 5.64
N VAL A 76 -2.57 6.65 6.57
CA VAL A 76 -1.33 7.17 7.17
C VAL A 76 -0.27 7.34 6.11
N HIS A 77 -0.06 6.35 5.23
CA HIS A 77 0.86 6.48 4.09
C HIS A 77 0.55 7.71 3.23
N ALA A 78 -0.73 7.95 2.91
CA ALA A 78 -1.12 9.11 2.12
C ALA A 78 -0.85 10.44 2.85
N VAL A 79 -1.15 10.52 4.15
CA VAL A 79 -0.90 11.71 4.97
C VAL A 79 0.61 11.97 5.08
N GLU A 80 1.40 10.96 5.43
CA GLU A 80 2.85 11.08 5.59
C GLU A 80 3.55 11.42 4.27
N ALA A 81 3.09 10.86 3.14
CA ALA A 81 3.58 11.21 1.83
C ALA A 81 3.35 12.69 1.51
N TYR A 82 2.16 13.22 1.81
CA TYR A 82 1.80 14.61 1.52
C TYR A 82 2.58 15.63 2.37
N VAL A 83 2.87 15.32 3.63
CA VAL A 83 3.62 16.22 4.52
C VAL A 83 5.14 15.96 4.51
N SER A 84 5.60 15.03 3.67
CA SER A 84 7.01 14.67 3.56
C SER A 84 7.85 15.83 3.02
N VAL A 85 9.07 15.97 3.53
CA VAL A 85 10.08 16.89 2.96
C VAL A 85 10.51 16.49 1.53
N LYS A 86 10.13 15.29 1.07
CA LYS A 86 10.38 14.78 -0.29
C LYS A 86 9.14 14.83 -1.19
N ALA A 87 8.04 15.42 -0.72
CA ALA A 87 6.81 15.57 -1.48
C ALA A 87 7.05 16.36 -2.77
N ASN A 88 6.27 16.04 -3.80
CA ASN A 88 6.27 16.71 -5.09
C ASN A 88 4.86 16.65 -5.70
N SER A 89 4.64 17.44 -6.76
CA SER A 89 3.31 17.57 -7.38
C SER A 89 2.65 16.23 -7.78
N MET A 90 3.42 15.22 -8.18
CA MET A 90 2.90 13.90 -8.54
C MET A 90 2.48 13.10 -7.30
N THR A 91 3.32 13.08 -6.26
CA THR A 91 2.99 12.39 -5.00
C THR A 91 1.82 13.07 -4.30
N ASP A 92 1.74 14.40 -4.36
CA ASP A 92 0.66 15.17 -3.74
C ASP A 92 -0.70 14.88 -4.39
N ALA A 93 -0.74 14.81 -5.72
CA ALA A 93 -1.96 14.45 -6.44
C ALA A 93 -2.47 13.06 -6.04
N ASN A 94 -1.56 12.08 -5.94
CA ASN A 94 -1.89 10.72 -5.50
C ASN A 94 -2.34 10.69 -4.04
N ALA A 95 -1.60 11.35 -3.14
CA ALA A 95 -1.90 11.40 -1.72
C ALA A 95 -3.25 12.06 -1.42
N LEU A 96 -3.54 13.21 -2.03
CA LEU A 96 -4.83 13.91 -1.86
C LEU A 96 -5.99 13.05 -2.36
N ARG A 97 -5.81 12.36 -3.51
CA ARG A 97 -6.84 11.46 -4.04
C ARG A 97 -7.03 10.23 -3.14
N ALA A 98 -5.95 9.64 -2.65
CA ALA A 98 -5.97 8.51 -1.72
C ALA A 98 -6.70 8.89 -0.43
N MET A 99 -6.34 10.00 0.22
CA MET A 99 -7.01 10.49 1.43
C MET A 99 -8.52 10.68 1.21
N LYS A 100 -8.93 11.28 0.08
CA LYS A 100 -10.35 11.49 -0.24
C LYS A 100 -11.11 10.18 -0.39
N LEU A 101 -10.53 9.20 -1.09
CA LEU A 101 -11.16 7.89 -1.29
C LEU A 101 -11.23 7.10 0.01
N ILE A 102 -10.13 7.02 0.75
CA ILE A 102 -10.03 6.20 1.97
C ILE A 102 -10.92 6.77 3.07
N SER A 103 -10.83 8.07 3.36
CA SER A 103 -11.63 8.70 4.43
C SER A 103 -13.14 8.61 4.20
N ALA A 104 -13.58 8.64 2.94
CA ALA A 104 -14.98 8.52 2.58
C ALA A 104 -15.53 7.08 2.67
N ASN A 105 -14.68 6.05 2.56
CA ASN A 105 -15.13 4.66 2.39
C ASN A 105 -14.67 3.70 3.49
N LEU A 106 -13.67 4.06 4.31
CA LEU A 106 -13.10 3.18 5.34
C LEU A 106 -14.16 2.68 6.33
N ARG A 107 -15.03 3.57 6.81
CA ARG A 107 -16.10 3.19 7.72
C ARG A 107 -17.09 2.23 7.05
N THR A 108 -17.46 2.52 5.79
CA THR A 108 -18.38 1.68 5.01
C THR A 108 -17.82 0.29 4.78
N VAL A 109 -16.54 0.11 4.42
CA VAL A 109 -16.00 -1.26 4.23
C VAL A 109 -15.88 -2.06 5.54
N CYS A 110 -15.84 -1.37 6.68
CA CYS A 110 -15.84 -2.01 8.00
C CYS A 110 -17.25 -2.42 8.44
N GLU A 111 -18.25 -1.56 8.21
CA GLU A 111 -19.65 -1.79 8.63
C GLU A 111 -20.42 -2.64 7.61
N GLU A 112 -20.12 -2.49 6.32
CA GLU A 112 -20.73 -3.16 5.17
C GLU A 112 -19.66 -3.85 4.31
N PRO A 113 -19.08 -4.99 4.74
CA PRO A 113 -17.91 -5.59 4.08
C PRO A 113 -18.15 -6.07 2.65
N GLN A 114 -19.41 -6.23 2.24
CA GLN A 114 -19.83 -6.62 0.88
C GLN A 114 -20.18 -5.41 -0.01
N ASN A 115 -19.96 -4.17 0.44
CA ASN A 115 -20.19 -2.98 -0.35
C ASN A 115 -19.08 -2.85 -1.43
N GLU A 116 -19.38 -3.30 -2.65
CA GLU A 116 -18.42 -3.36 -3.75
C GLU A 116 -17.83 -1.99 -4.11
N ALA A 117 -18.67 -0.95 -4.18
CA ALA A 117 -18.23 0.39 -4.53
C ALA A 117 -17.25 0.96 -3.48
N ALA A 118 -17.51 0.71 -2.20
CA ALA A 118 -16.60 1.12 -1.13
C ALA A 118 -15.29 0.33 -1.17
N ARG A 119 -15.33 -0.97 -1.47
CA ARG A 119 -14.14 -1.83 -1.62
C ARG A 119 -13.28 -1.44 -2.81
N GLU A 120 -13.90 -1.12 -3.94
CA GLU A 120 -13.22 -0.60 -5.12
C GLU A 120 -12.54 0.73 -4.83
N ALA A 121 -13.25 1.67 -4.19
CA ALA A 121 -12.70 2.95 -3.79
C ALA A 121 -11.53 2.82 -2.80
N MET A 122 -11.66 1.92 -1.81
CA MET A 122 -10.59 1.63 -0.85
C MET A 122 -9.36 1.04 -1.53
N MET A 123 -9.54 0.06 -2.42
CA MET A 123 -8.44 -0.57 -3.14
C MET A 123 -7.68 0.43 -4.01
N LEU A 124 -8.40 1.26 -4.77
CA LEU A 124 -7.79 2.35 -5.54
C LEU A 124 -7.07 3.35 -4.62
N GLY A 125 -7.68 3.70 -3.49
CA GLY A 125 -7.09 4.59 -2.49
C GLY A 125 -5.77 4.05 -1.94
N ALA A 126 -5.70 2.76 -1.60
CA ALA A 126 -4.51 2.11 -1.08
C ALA A 126 -3.36 2.06 -2.12
N THR A 127 -3.66 1.70 -3.37
CA THR A 127 -2.64 1.71 -4.43
C THR A 127 -2.12 3.13 -4.70
N LEU A 128 -3.00 4.14 -4.70
CA LEU A 128 -2.59 5.55 -4.85
C LEU A 128 -1.73 6.02 -3.66
N ALA A 129 -2.05 5.60 -2.43
CA ALA A 129 -1.21 5.86 -1.27
C ALA A 129 0.18 5.22 -1.48
N GLY A 130 0.23 3.96 -1.94
CA GLY A 130 1.44 3.25 -2.34
C GLY A 130 2.32 4.02 -3.32
N LEU A 131 1.71 4.54 -4.39
CA LEU A 131 2.40 5.37 -5.38
C LEU A 131 2.89 6.71 -4.82
N ALA A 132 2.24 7.24 -3.79
CA ALA A 132 2.61 8.52 -3.18
C ALA A 132 3.83 8.38 -2.23
N PHE A 133 3.95 7.29 -1.48
CA PHE A 133 5.01 7.13 -0.46
C PHE A 133 6.29 6.44 -0.94
N SER A 134 6.31 5.91 -2.18
CA SER A 134 7.43 5.10 -2.72
C SER A 134 8.65 5.88 -3.26
#